data_AF-D0IBV5-F1
#
_entry.id   AF-D0IBV5-F1
#
_cell.length_a   1.000
_cell.length_b   1.000
_cell.length_c   1.000
_cell.angle_alpha   90.00
_cell.angle_beta   90.00
_cell.angle_gamma   90.00
#
_symmetry.space_group_name_H-M   'P 1'
#
loop_
_entity.id
_entity.type
_entity.pdbx_description
1 polymer ?
#
loop_
_entity_poly.entity_id
_entity_poly.type
_entity_poly.pdbx_seq_one_letter_code
_entity_poly.pdbx_strand_id
1 'polypeptide(L)'
;MLSPGTYQIVARYDDEVKRGSRSTIFTSKPYVMEFEMGKEDVVLSIPKLKFESQATAFFREPIWELRNPTAGSVTVLASEKLTGSGFGSFGNMEKVIAEYNRENGIVFDGGKPQDLEDVLVSFEDDGRVSIKGDVLSQLKLWYTKATNEEKKSFKRWMVEQDFQ
;
A
#
# COMPACT_ATOMS: atom_id res chain seq x y z
N MET A 1 16.64 8.05 -11.14
CA MET A 1 15.74 9.02 -10.46
C MET A 1 14.32 8.62 -10.79
N LEU A 2 13.41 8.68 -9.82
CA LEU A 2 12.00 8.36 -10.05
C LEU A 2 11.36 9.51 -10.84
N SER A 3 10.49 9.16 -11.80
CA SER A 3 9.74 10.16 -12.56
C SER A 3 8.64 10.77 -11.69
N PRO A 4 8.16 11.99 -11.99
CA PRO A 4 7.00 12.53 -11.29
C PRO A 4 5.77 11.63 -11.42
N GLY A 5 5.04 11.44 -10.33
CA GLY A 5 3.85 10.59 -10.28
C GLY A 5 3.50 10.11 -8.87
N THR A 6 2.39 9.41 -8.74
CA THR A 6 1.96 8.81 -7.48
C THR A 6 2.74 7.52 -7.22
N TYR A 7 3.19 7.32 -5.99
CA TYR A 7 3.93 6.14 -5.57
C TYR A 7 3.38 5.62 -4.24
N GLN A 8 3.33 4.29 -4.15
CA GLN A 8 3.08 3.59 -2.91
C GLN A 8 4.42 3.20 -2.28
N ILE A 9 4.62 3.56 -1.01
CA ILE A 9 5.80 3.20 -0.22
C ILE A 9 5.37 2.23 0.87
N VAL A 10 6.15 1.15 1.03
CA VAL A 10 6.02 0.25 2.16
C VAL A 10 7.27 0.32 3.00
N ALA A 11 7.13 0.76 4.25
CA ALA A 11 8.25 0.98 5.16
C ALA A 11 8.09 0.21 6.47
N ARG A 12 9.22 -0.30 6.97
CA ARG A 12 9.35 -0.89 8.29
C ARG A 12 10.60 -0.32 8.95
N TYR A 13 10.48 0.04 10.22
CA TYR A 13 11.64 0.47 11.01
C TYR A 13 12.33 -0.75 11.63
N ASP A 14 13.65 -0.77 11.53
CA ASP A 14 14.51 -1.80 12.10
C ASP A 14 15.79 -1.10 12.60
N ASP A 15 15.98 -1.02 13.92
CA ASP A 15 17.15 -0.38 14.51
C ASP A 15 17.49 -0.96 15.89
N GLU A 16 18.74 -0.80 16.30
CA GLU A 16 19.20 -1.12 17.65
C GLU A 16 18.80 -0.01 18.63
N VAL A 17 18.05 -0.38 19.66
CA VAL A 17 17.60 0.51 20.73
C VAL A 17 18.08 0.02 22.09
N LYS A 18 18.13 0.92 23.06
CA LYS A 18 18.46 0.59 24.46
C LYS A 18 17.22 0.13 25.23
N ARG A 19 17.35 -1.00 25.92
CA ARG A 19 16.43 -1.51 26.95
C ARG A 19 17.19 -1.56 28.27
N GLY A 20 17.16 -0.45 29.02
CA GLY A 20 18.01 -0.26 30.20
C GLY A 20 19.49 -0.23 29.81
N SER A 21 20.30 -1.09 30.42
CA SER A 21 21.73 -1.23 30.10
C SER A 21 22.03 -2.11 28.88
N ARG A 22 21.03 -2.82 28.33
CA ARG A 22 21.19 -3.74 27.20
C ARG A 22 20.77 -3.08 25.89
N SER A 23 21.38 -3.52 24.79
CA SER A 23 20.90 -3.24 23.43
C SER A 23 19.95 -4.34 22.97
N THR A 24 18.95 -3.99 22.17
CA THR A 24 18.03 -4.93 21.53
C THR A 24 17.59 -4.38 20.17
N ILE A 25 17.25 -5.28 19.24
CA ILE A 25 16.68 -4.87 17.95
C ILE A 25 15.20 -4.61 18.14
N PHE A 26 14.75 -3.42 17.72
CA PHE A 26 13.34 -3.09 17.63
C PHE A 26 12.93 -3.09 16.17
N THR A 27 11.91 -3.88 15.84
CA THR A 27 11.31 -3.95 14.50
C THR A 27 9.85 -3.52 14.60
N SER A 28 9.46 -2.50 13.83
CA SER A 28 8.06 -2.05 13.77
C SER A 28 7.20 -3.01 12.93
N LYS A 29 5.87 -2.83 12.97
CA LYS A 29 5.02 -3.35 11.89
C LYS A 29 5.31 -2.59 10.58
N PRO A 30 5.06 -3.18 9.40
CA PRO A 30 5.17 -2.43 8.15
C PRO A 30 3.97 -1.51 7.97
N TYR A 31 4.20 -0.38 7.30
CA TYR A 31 3.21 0.65 7.00
C TYR A 31 3.20 0.94 5.52
N VAL A 32 2.02 1.13 4.94
CA VAL A 32 1.82 1.62 3.57
C VAL A 32 1.56 3.11 3.63
N MET A 33 2.19 3.85 2.74
CA MET A 33 1.97 5.28 2.55
C MET A 33 1.86 5.56 1.05
N GLU A 34 1.08 6.56 0.70
CA GLU A 34 1.02 7.09 -0.65
C GLU A 34 1.63 8.49 -0.70
N PHE A 35 2.35 8.78 -1.77
CA PHE A 35 2.89 10.12 -1.97
C PHE A 35 2.97 10.48 -3.46
N GLU A 36 2.81 11.77 -3.74
CA GLU A 36 3.06 12.34 -5.06
C GLU A 36 4.52 12.79 -5.17
N MET A 37 5.27 12.12 -6.04
CA MET A 37 6.64 12.49 -6.37
C MET A 37 6.65 13.66 -7.34
N GLY A 38 7.36 14.72 -6.95
CA GLY A 38 7.70 15.84 -7.82
C GLY A 38 8.95 15.57 -8.65
N LYS A 39 9.67 16.63 -9.00
CA LYS A 39 11.01 16.52 -9.64
C LYS A 39 12.15 16.56 -8.63
N GLU A 40 11.82 16.70 -7.36
CA GLU A 40 12.76 16.96 -6.28
C GLU A 40 13.07 15.66 -5.53
N ASP A 41 14.30 15.54 -5.05
CA ASP A 41 14.68 14.43 -4.19
C ASP A 41 14.00 14.58 -2.82
N VAL A 42 13.51 13.46 -2.28
CA VAL A 42 12.86 13.41 -0.98
C VAL A 42 13.43 12.27 -0.14
N VAL A 43 13.46 12.46 1.18
CA VAL A 43 13.92 11.48 2.15
C VAL A 43 12.79 11.17 3.12
N LEU A 44 12.41 9.90 3.22
CA LEU A 44 11.50 9.43 4.26
C LEU A 44 12.24 9.39 5.59
N SER A 45 11.68 10.03 6.60
CA SER A 45 12.31 10.22 7.90
C SER A 45 11.33 10.06 9.06
N ILE A 46 11.90 9.68 10.20
CA ILE A 46 11.26 9.65 11.51
C ILE A 46 12.25 10.21 12.54
N PRO A 47 11.80 10.63 13.74
CA PRO A 47 12.72 11.01 14.81
C PRO A 47 13.66 9.87 15.20
N LYS A 48 14.84 10.22 15.75
CA LYS A 48 15.78 9.23 16.26
C LYS A 48 15.25 8.58 17.54
N LEU A 49 15.03 7.26 17.51
CA LEU A 49 14.49 6.48 18.63
C LEU A 49 15.63 5.74 19.32
N LYS A 50 16.08 6.23 20.48
CA LYS A 50 17.23 5.64 21.20
C LYS A 50 16.85 4.51 22.14
N PHE A 51 15.64 4.58 22.69
CA PHE A 51 15.15 3.64 23.70
C PHE A 51 13.95 2.88 23.17
N GLU A 52 13.84 1.62 23.58
CA GLU A 52 12.71 0.79 23.17
C GLU A 52 11.36 1.38 23.60
N SER A 53 11.30 2.01 24.78
CA SER A 53 10.09 2.69 25.24
C SER A 53 9.67 3.84 24.32
N GLN A 54 10.64 4.59 23.78
CA GLN A 54 10.39 5.64 22.80
C GLN A 54 9.89 5.06 21.48
N ALA A 55 10.54 4.01 20.98
CA ALA A 55 10.12 3.35 19.76
C ALA A 55 8.70 2.76 19.89
N THR A 56 8.43 2.10 21.01
CA THR A 56 7.11 1.54 21.32
C THR A 56 6.04 2.61 21.40
N ALA A 57 6.33 3.77 21.99
CA ALA A 57 5.39 4.89 22.06
C ALA A 57 5.14 5.50 20.67
N PHE A 58 6.21 5.75 19.91
CA PHE A 58 6.13 6.34 18.57
C PHE A 58 5.30 5.47 17.61
N PHE A 59 5.53 4.15 17.58
CA PHE A 59 4.80 3.25 16.67
C PHE A 59 3.40 2.86 17.15
N ARG A 60 2.85 3.54 18.17
CA ARG A 60 1.40 3.52 18.44
C ARG A 60 0.65 4.33 17.38
N GLU A 61 1.16 5.52 17.08
CA GLU A 61 0.64 6.48 16.10
C GLU A 61 1.84 7.14 15.41
N PRO A 62 2.49 6.43 14.47
CA PRO A 62 3.73 6.93 13.87
C PRO A 62 3.45 8.10 12.93
N ILE A 63 4.35 9.07 12.95
CA ILE A 63 4.34 10.20 12.02
C ILE A 63 5.53 10.04 11.08
N TRP A 64 5.23 9.77 9.81
CA TRP A 64 6.24 9.67 8.76
C TRP A 64 6.37 11.00 8.03
N GLU A 65 7.60 11.45 7.80
CA GLU A 65 7.88 12.74 7.16
C GLU A 65 8.72 12.56 5.90
N LEU A 66 8.25 13.10 4.79
CA LEU A 66 9.09 13.35 3.62
C LEU A 66 9.77 14.70 3.75
N ARG A 67 11.10 14.68 3.70
CA ARG A 67 11.94 15.88 3.76
C ARG A 67 12.59 16.09 2.41
N ASN A 68 12.46 17.29 1.85
CA ASN A 68 13.29 17.70 0.73
C ASN A 68 14.61 18.26 1.29
N PRO A 69 15.76 17.60 1.07
CA PRO A 69 17.05 18.06 1.61
C PRO A 69 17.53 19.36 0.95
N THR A 70 17.04 19.70 -0.25
CA THR A 70 17.42 20.89 -1.01
C THR A 70 16.51 22.09 -0.71
N ALA A 71 15.19 21.88 -0.68
CA ALA A 71 14.22 22.95 -0.41
C ALA A 71 13.92 23.15 1.09
N GLY A 72 14.23 22.15 1.93
CA GLY A 72 13.96 22.18 3.36
C GLY A 72 12.48 21.98 3.74
N SER A 73 11.60 21.71 2.76
CA SER A 73 10.19 21.42 3.01
C SER A 73 10.01 20.05 3.70
N VAL A 74 8.98 19.97 4.54
CA VAL A 74 8.60 18.76 5.26
C VAL A 74 7.12 18.50 5.01
N THR A 75 6.80 17.29 4.56
CA THR A 75 5.43 16.82 4.32
C THR A 75 5.17 15.61 5.20
N VAL A 76 4.10 15.65 6.00
CA VAL A 76 3.66 14.50 6.79
C VAL A 76 2.87 13.55 5.89
N LEU A 77 3.21 12.27 5.92
CA LEU A 77 2.49 11.22 5.19
C LEU A 77 1.43 10.57 6.06
N ALA A 78 0.24 10.39 5.48
CA ALA A 78 -0.74 9.46 6.01
C ALA A 78 -0.18 8.03 5.85
N SER A 79 -0.18 7.26 6.94
CA SER A 79 0.32 5.90 6.94
C SER A 79 -0.73 4.93 7.46
N GLU A 80 -0.92 3.84 6.73
CA GLU A 80 -1.78 2.75 7.14
C GLU A 80 -0.94 1.56 7.59
N LYS A 81 -1.31 0.98 8.72
CA LYS A 81 -0.61 -0.16 9.29
C LYS A 81 -1.03 -1.42 8.56
N LEU A 82 -0.07 -2.11 7.93
CA LEU A 82 -0.37 -3.40 7.33
C LEU A 82 -0.78 -4.41 8.39
N THR A 83 -1.91 -5.05 8.15
CA THR A 83 -2.40 -6.15 8.97
C THR A 83 -1.94 -7.48 8.39
N GLY A 84 -1.30 -8.30 9.21
CA GLY A 84 -0.95 -9.66 8.89
C GLY A 84 -1.36 -10.57 10.06
N SER A 85 -1.85 -11.77 9.75
CA SER A 85 -2.30 -12.75 10.74
C SER A 85 -1.29 -13.90 10.89
N GLY A 86 -1.04 -14.31 12.14
CA GLY A 86 -0.17 -15.45 12.47
C GLY A 86 1.32 -15.14 12.60
N PHE A 87 2.11 -16.14 13.02
CA PHE A 87 3.57 -16.05 13.13
C PHE A 87 4.21 -15.96 11.74
N GLY A 88 5.11 -15.01 11.51
CA GLY A 88 5.75 -14.82 10.19
C GLY A 88 4.87 -14.14 9.13
N SER A 89 3.81 -13.44 9.55
CA SER A 89 2.82 -12.78 8.68
C SER A 89 3.40 -11.79 7.67
N PHE A 90 4.61 -11.28 7.91
CA PHE A 90 5.33 -10.36 7.02
C PHE A 90 6.59 -10.99 6.40
N GLY A 91 6.72 -12.32 6.42
CA GLY A 91 7.86 -13.03 5.85
C GLY A 91 7.91 -13.00 4.32
N ASN A 92 6.78 -12.70 3.67
CA ASN A 92 6.68 -12.44 2.24
C ASN A 92 5.92 -11.12 2.05
N MET A 93 6.66 -10.02 1.94
CA MET A 93 6.08 -8.67 1.91
C MET A 93 5.29 -8.44 0.63
N GLU A 94 5.74 -9.00 -0.48
CA GLU A 94 5.10 -8.91 -1.80
C GLU A 94 3.68 -9.47 -1.75
N LYS A 95 3.50 -10.63 -1.10
CA LYS A 95 2.18 -11.25 -0.91
C LYS A 95 1.28 -10.41 -0.02
N VAL A 96 1.81 -9.82 1.05
CA VAL A 96 1.02 -8.96 1.96
C VAL A 96 0.58 -7.69 1.25
N ILE A 97 1.46 -7.08 0.45
CA ILE A 97 1.14 -5.89 -0.36
C ILE A 97 0.11 -6.23 -1.43
N ALA A 98 0.26 -7.36 -2.13
CA ALA A 98 -0.71 -7.78 -3.13
C ALA A 98 -2.10 -8.05 -2.53
N GLU A 99 -2.15 -8.58 -1.30
CA GLU A 99 -3.39 -8.73 -0.55
C GLU A 99 -4.01 -7.38 -0.20
N TYR A 100 -3.22 -6.49 0.41
CA TYR A 100 -3.64 -5.13 0.76
C TYR A 100 -4.17 -4.37 -0.46
N ASN A 101 -3.43 -4.41 -1.58
CA ASN A 101 -3.85 -3.75 -2.81
C ASN A 101 -5.15 -4.34 -3.36
N ARG A 102 -5.33 -5.66 -3.28
CA ARG A 102 -6.58 -6.32 -3.72
C ARG A 102 -7.76 -5.98 -2.81
N GLU A 103 -7.55 -5.93 -1.50
CA GLU A 103 -8.58 -5.58 -0.51
C GLU A 103 -9.02 -4.12 -0.65
N ASN A 104 -8.09 -3.22 -1.01
CA ASN A 104 -8.34 -1.80 -1.19
C ASN A 104 -8.57 -1.38 -2.66
N GLY A 105 -8.71 -2.33 -3.59
CA GLY A 105 -8.99 -2.03 -5.01
C GLY A 105 -7.86 -1.33 -5.79
N ILE A 106 -6.65 -1.28 -5.24
CA ILE A 106 -5.48 -0.61 -5.82
C ILE A 106 -4.92 -1.46 -6.96
N VAL A 107 -4.85 -0.90 -8.17
CA VAL A 107 -4.23 -1.54 -9.33
C VAL A 107 -3.21 -0.62 -9.98
N PHE A 108 -2.12 -1.21 -10.46
CA PHE A 108 -1.03 -0.48 -11.11
C PHE A 108 -1.17 -0.59 -12.62
N ASP A 109 -1.59 0.51 -13.27
CA ASP A 109 -1.49 0.67 -14.72
C ASP A 109 -0.37 1.67 -15.03
N GLY A 110 0.49 1.34 -16.01
CA GLY A 110 1.61 2.19 -16.41
C GLY A 110 2.61 2.56 -15.30
N GLY A 111 2.63 1.85 -14.16
CA GLY A 111 3.55 2.09 -13.04
C GLY A 111 3.08 3.12 -12.00
N LYS A 112 1.81 3.54 -12.01
CA LYS A 112 1.21 4.41 -10.99
C LYS A 112 0.11 3.65 -10.23
N PRO A 113 0.05 3.73 -8.89
CA PRO A 113 -1.11 3.25 -8.15
C PRO A 113 -2.30 4.14 -8.51
N GLN A 114 -3.39 3.52 -8.96
CA GLN A 114 -4.68 4.16 -9.15
C GLN A 114 -5.78 3.24 -8.63
N ASP A 115 -6.89 3.83 -8.17
CA ASP A 115 -8.10 3.06 -7.91
C ASP A 115 -8.59 2.48 -9.23
N LEU A 116 -8.82 1.18 -9.27
CA LEU A 116 -9.27 0.49 -10.47
C LEU A 116 -10.62 1.02 -10.99
N GLU A 117 -11.46 1.56 -10.11
CA GLU A 117 -12.69 2.25 -10.48
C GLU A 117 -12.39 3.56 -11.21
N ASP A 118 -11.46 4.38 -10.71
CA ASP A 118 -11.10 5.66 -11.31
C ASP A 118 -10.41 5.52 -12.68
N VAL A 119 -9.67 4.44 -12.90
CA VAL A 119 -9.02 4.15 -14.19
C VAL A 119 -10.04 3.70 -15.23
N LEU A 120 -10.93 2.80 -14.83
CA LEU A 120 -11.79 2.09 -15.76
C LEU A 120 -13.14 2.76 -15.91
N VAL A 121 -13.63 3.55 -14.96
CA VAL A 121 -14.95 4.16 -15.05
C VAL A 121 -14.81 5.60 -15.56
N SER A 122 -15.35 5.86 -16.75
CA SER A 122 -15.54 7.22 -17.23
C SER A 122 -17.02 7.58 -17.34
N PHE A 123 -17.31 8.82 -16.99
CA PHE A 123 -18.61 9.43 -17.23
C PHE A 123 -18.59 10.05 -18.62
N GLU A 124 -19.50 9.61 -19.48
CA GLU A 124 -19.76 10.25 -20.76
C GLU A 124 -20.63 11.49 -20.54
N ASP A 125 -20.51 12.49 -21.42
CA ASP A 125 -21.21 13.78 -21.31
C ASP A 125 -22.75 13.64 -21.32
N ASP A 126 -23.27 12.47 -21.70
CA ASP A 126 -24.69 12.12 -21.67
C ASP A 126 -25.15 11.43 -20.36
N GLY A 127 -24.27 11.36 -19.35
CA GLY A 127 -24.54 10.75 -18.06
C GLY A 127 -24.43 9.22 -18.04
N ARG A 128 -23.97 8.59 -19.12
CA ARG A 128 -23.68 7.15 -19.13
C ARG A 128 -22.34 6.86 -18.48
N VAL A 129 -22.32 5.74 -17.76
CA VAL A 129 -21.11 5.19 -17.16
C VAL A 129 -20.51 4.21 -18.16
N SER A 130 -19.33 4.49 -18.68
CA SER A 130 -18.60 3.57 -19.57
C SER A 130 -17.35 3.01 -18.89
N ILE A 131 -17.16 1.70 -19.04
CA ILE A 131 -15.99 1.00 -18.49
C ILE A 131 -14.92 0.93 -19.58
N LYS A 132 -13.92 1.80 -19.48
CA LYS A 132 -12.67 1.80 -20.26
C LYS A 132 -11.74 0.68 -19.78
N GLY A 133 -10.77 0.33 -20.61
CA GLY A 133 -9.76 -0.70 -20.33
C GLY A 133 -10.07 -2.06 -20.98
N ASP A 134 -9.03 -2.88 -21.10
CA ASP A 134 -9.13 -4.20 -21.72
C ASP A 134 -10.00 -5.16 -20.89
N VAL A 135 -10.47 -6.23 -21.52
CA VAL A 135 -11.42 -7.20 -20.92
C VAL A 135 -10.92 -7.76 -19.59
N LEU A 136 -9.61 -8.01 -19.45
CA LEU A 136 -9.04 -8.54 -18.20
C LEU A 136 -9.12 -7.52 -17.06
N SER A 137 -8.89 -6.24 -17.37
CA SER A 137 -8.99 -5.15 -16.39
C SER A 137 -10.43 -4.98 -15.89
N GLN A 138 -11.42 -5.10 -16.79
CA GLN A 138 -12.84 -5.07 -16.40
C GLN A 138 -13.23 -6.27 -15.54
N LEU A 139 -12.75 -7.47 -15.86
CA LEU A 139 -12.99 -8.66 -15.04
C LEU A 139 -12.40 -8.52 -13.63
N LYS A 140 -11.21 -7.92 -13.51
CA LYS A 140 -10.60 -7.61 -12.21
C LYS A 140 -11.48 -6.66 -11.39
N LEU A 141 -12.05 -5.63 -12.01
CA LEU A 141 -12.97 -4.68 -11.36
C LEU A 141 -14.24 -5.35 -10.85
N TRP A 142 -14.89 -6.15 -11.67
CA TRP A 142 -16.07 -6.87 -11.24
C TRP A 142 -15.74 -7.87 -10.12
N TYR A 143 -14.58 -8.51 -10.22
CA TYR A 143 -14.13 -9.42 -9.19
C TYR A 143 -13.78 -8.71 -7.87
N THR A 144 -13.24 -7.50 -7.86
CA THR A 144 -12.99 -6.76 -6.60
C THR A 144 -14.29 -6.36 -5.92
N LYS A 145 -15.27 -5.86 -6.69
CA LYS A 145 -16.60 -5.44 -6.21
C LYS A 145 -17.50 -6.58 -5.72
N ALA A 146 -17.27 -7.80 -6.17
CA ALA A 146 -18.08 -8.96 -5.79
C ALA A 146 -17.97 -9.33 -4.30
N THR A 147 -19.08 -9.77 -3.72
CA THR A 147 -19.15 -10.34 -2.37
C THR A 147 -18.38 -11.67 -2.27
N ASN A 148 -18.12 -12.11 -1.04
CA ASN A 148 -17.45 -13.40 -0.81
C ASN A 148 -18.24 -14.60 -1.38
N GLU A 149 -19.56 -14.51 -1.41
CA GLU A 149 -20.41 -15.55 -1.98
C GLU A 149 -20.34 -15.55 -3.52
N GLU A 150 -20.43 -14.38 -4.14
CA GLU A 150 -20.29 -14.21 -5.59
C GLU A 150 -18.91 -14.64 -6.09
N LYS A 151 -17.84 -14.30 -5.36
CA LYS A 151 -16.47 -14.76 -5.66
C LYS A 151 -16.35 -16.29 -5.62
N LYS A 152 -17.01 -16.96 -4.66
CA LYS A 152 -17.01 -18.43 -4.58
C LYS A 152 -17.76 -19.07 -5.74
N SER A 153 -18.92 -18.54 -6.07
CA SER A 153 -19.72 -19.00 -7.21
C SER A 153 -18.98 -18.82 -8.53
N PHE A 154 -18.36 -17.66 -8.73
CA PHE A 154 -17.54 -17.38 -9.91
C PHE A 154 -16.35 -18.34 -10.04
N LYS A 155 -15.64 -18.62 -8.95
CA LYS A 155 -14.55 -19.61 -8.94
C LYS A 155 -15.01 -21.01 -9.32
N ARG A 156 -16.18 -21.44 -8.83
CA ARG A 156 -16.75 -22.75 -9.16
C ARG A 156 -17.08 -22.84 -10.65
N TRP A 157 -17.71 -21.80 -11.18
CA TRP A 157 -18.03 -21.70 -12.60
C TRP A 157 -16.77 -21.76 -13.48
N MET A 158 -15.69 -21.04 -13.14
CA MET A 158 -14.44 -21.10 -13.91
C MET A 158 -13.87 -22.53 -13.98
N VAL A 159 -13.88 -23.25 -12.86
CA VAL A 159 -13.46 -24.67 -12.82
C VAL A 159 -14.34 -25.52 -13.74
N GLU A 160 -15.65 -25.32 -13.73
CA GLU A 160 -16.57 -26.05 -14.62
C GLU A 160 -16.33 -25.79 -16.10
N GLN A 161 -15.86 -24.61 -16.49
CA GLN A 161 -15.53 -24.27 -17.89
C GLN A 161 -14.20 -24.87 -18.34
N ASP A 162 -13.18 -24.94 -17.48
CA ASP A 162 -11.84 -25.46 -17.82
C ASP A 162 -11.80 -27.00 -17.99
N PHE A 163 -12.84 -27.71 -17.53
CA PHE A 163 -12.99 -29.16 -17.67
C PHE A 163 -14.00 -29.59 -18.76
N GLN A 164 -14.33 -28.70 -19.71
CA GLN A 164 -15.12 -29.02 -20.91
C GLN A 164 -14.26 -29.33 -22.14
#